data_AF-A0A559GQC7-F1
#
_entry.id   AF-A0A559GQC7-F1
#
_cell.length_a   1.000
_cell.length_b   1.000
_cell.length_c   1.000
_cell.angle_alpha   90.00
_cell.angle_beta   90.00
_cell.angle_gamma   90.00
#
_symmetry.space_group_name_H-M   'P 1'
#
loop_
_entity.id
_entity.type
_entity.pdbx_description
1 polymer ?
#
loop_
_entity_poly.entity_id
_entity_poly.type
_entity_poly.pdbx_seq_one_letter_code
_entity_poly.pdbx_strand_id
1 'polypeptide(L)'
;DPEQHTFINFITRHLGKGWGYFSVWSYWLSVVFIGMAEITAISHYVQFWFPSWPSWLIQIVFLTILALVNLIAVKLFGEVEFWFAMVKIVAILAMIATGVFMVLTGFETPYGAASLANISNQFSLFPNGVMNFVMAFQMVFFAYLMIEFIGVTTSETKNPRQVLPKAVKEIPLRIVFFYGGALLAIMSIIPWRELASSDSPFVTVFELAGIKWAAALINFVVLTSAASALNSTLYSTGRHLYQIAHDSPNRFLKAIKADTLSRHNVP
;
A
#
# COMPACT_ATOMS: atom_id res chain seq x y z
N ASP A 1 -14.51 -20.54 -8.33
CA ASP A 1 -15.60 -20.34 -9.29
C ASP A 1 -15.31 -19.04 -10.05
N PRO A 2 -14.81 -19.09 -11.30
CA PRO A 2 -14.39 -17.90 -12.03
C PRO A 2 -15.54 -16.92 -12.36
N GLU A 3 -16.80 -17.34 -12.15
CA GLU A 3 -17.99 -16.47 -12.24
C GLU A 3 -18.18 -15.60 -10.99
N GLN A 4 -17.47 -15.88 -9.89
CA GLN A 4 -17.50 -15.05 -8.69
C GLN A 4 -16.38 -14.01 -8.74
N HIS A 5 -16.76 -12.80 -9.17
CA HIS A 5 -15.86 -11.69 -9.44
C HIS A 5 -15.24 -11.04 -8.20
N THR A 6 -15.74 -11.31 -6.98
CA THR A 6 -15.18 -10.79 -5.71
C THR A 6 -15.40 -11.76 -4.55
N PHE A 7 -14.68 -11.56 -3.43
CA PHE A 7 -14.92 -12.30 -2.18
C PHE A 7 -16.31 -12.05 -1.59
N ILE A 8 -16.94 -10.92 -1.94
CA ILE A 8 -18.28 -10.58 -1.49
C ILE A 8 -19.31 -11.52 -2.13
N ASN A 9 -19.11 -11.94 -3.38
CA ASN A 9 -19.98 -12.95 -4.02
C ASN A 9 -19.95 -14.30 -3.28
N PHE A 10 -18.82 -14.64 -2.66
CA PHE A 10 -18.72 -15.83 -1.82
C PHE A 10 -19.51 -15.66 -0.52
N ILE A 11 -19.41 -14.51 0.14
CA ILE A 11 -20.19 -14.17 1.33
C ILE A 11 -21.69 -14.22 1.03
N THR A 12 -22.13 -13.54 -0.04
CA THR A 12 -23.54 -13.51 -0.46
C THR A 12 -24.09 -14.90 -0.74
N ARG A 13 -23.30 -15.78 -1.38
CA ARG A 13 -23.73 -17.15 -1.74
C ARG A 13 -23.85 -18.06 -0.52
N HIS A 14 -22.92 -18.00 0.43
CA HIS A 14 -22.85 -18.95 1.54
C HIS A 14 -23.54 -18.46 2.81
N LEU A 15 -23.51 -17.15 3.07
CA LEU A 15 -24.11 -16.53 4.27
C LEU A 15 -25.44 -15.83 3.96
N GLY A 16 -25.73 -15.56 2.68
CA GLY A 16 -27.00 -14.98 2.23
C GLY A 16 -26.92 -13.49 1.88
N LYS A 17 -27.99 -12.98 1.25
CA LYS A 17 -28.03 -11.63 0.66
C LYS A 17 -27.81 -10.50 1.67
N GLY A 18 -28.28 -10.64 2.90
CA GLY A 18 -28.10 -9.62 3.95
C GLY A 18 -26.64 -9.43 4.34
N TRP A 19 -25.90 -10.52 4.53
CA TRP A 19 -24.46 -10.48 4.82
C TRP A 19 -23.65 -9.99 3.62
N GLY A 20 -24.04 -10.39 2.41
CA GLY A 20 -23.51 -9.83 1.17
C GLY A 20 -23.61 -8.31 1.16
N TYR A 21 -24.82 -7.78 1.32
CA TYR A 21 -25.09 -6.34 1.33
C TYR A 21 -24.25 -5.59 2.37
N PHE A 22 -24.21 -6.09 3.60
CA PHE A 22 -23.39 -5.51 4.67
C PHE A 22 -21.91 -5.48 4.26
N SER A 23 -21.36 -6.61 3.79
CA SER A 23 -19.97 -6.71 3.38
C SER A 23 -19.60 -5.79 2.22
N VAL A 24 -20.47 -5.62 1.21
CA VAL A 24 -20.16 -4.69 0.10
C VAL A 24 -20.03 -3.25 0.62
N TRP A 25 -21.01 -2.79 1.41
CA TRP A 25 -21.00 -1.41 1.92
C TRP A 25 -19.87 -1.16 2.91
N SER A 26 -19.63 -2.08 3.84
CA SER A 26 -18.51 -1.99 4.77
C SER A 26 -17.18 -1.93 4.02
N TYR A 27 -17.00 -2.77 3.01
CA TYR A 27 -15.78 -2.79 2.22
C TYR A 27 -15.59 -1.52 1.39
N TRP A 28 -16.65 -1.06 0.70
CA TRP A 28 -16.61 0.19 -0.06
C TRP A 28 -16.23 1.39 0.83
N LEU A 29 -16.81 1.47 2.02
CA LEU A 29 -16.50 2.52 3.00
C LEU A 29 -15.05 2.41 3.50
N SER A 30 -14.54 1.20 3.75
CA SER A 30 -13.12 0.98 4.10
C SER A 30 -12.19 1.46 2.99
N VAL A 31 -12.48 1.14 1.72
CA VAL A 31 -11.69 1.58 0.55
C VAL A 31 -11.67 3.11 0.47
N VAL A 32 -12.81 3.77 0.71
CA VAL A 32 -12.88 5.24 0.74
C VAL A 32 -11.98 5.82 1.83
N PHE A 33 -12.02 5.28 3.06
CA PHE A 33 -11.16 5.75 4.14
C PHE A 33 -9.67 5.52 3.88
N ILE A 34 -9.30 4.40 3.26
CA ILE A 34 -7.93 4.15 2.83
C ILE A 34 -7.50 5.22 1.81
N GLY A 35 -8.34 5.52 0.81
CA GLY A 35 -8.05 6.59 -0.16
C GLY A 35 -7.87 7.96 0.49
N MET A 36 -8.67 8.28 1.52
CA MET A 36 -8.52 9.52 2.30
C MET A 36 -7.22 9.56 3.11
N ALA A 37 -6.78 8.42 3.64
CA ALA A 37 -5.49 8.31 4.32
C ALA A 37 -4.32 8.51 3.33
N GLU A 38 -4.38 7.84 2.17
CA GLU A 38 -3.35 7.94 1.13
C GLU A 38 -3.23 9.36 0.57
N ILE A 39 -4.35 10.04 0.30
CA ILE A 39 -4.29 11.41 -0.21
C ILE A 39 -3.77 12.42 0.82
N THR A 40 -4.03 12.16 2.11
CA THR A 40 -3.44 12.93 3.20
C THR A 40 -1.93 12.71 3.28
N ALA A 41 -1.47 11.47 3.13
CA ALA A 41 -0.04 11.14 3.08
C ALA A 41 0.66 11.81 1.88
N ILE A 42 0.06 11.74 0.68
CA ILE A 42 0.55 12.44 -0.52
C ILE A 42 0.74 13.94 -0.23
N SER A 43 -0.25 14.59 0.38
CA SER A 43 -0.13 16.00 0.74
C SER A 43 1.06 16.26 1.65
N HIS A 44 1.26 15.41 2.66
CA HIS A 44 2.36 15.56 3.61
C HIS A 44 3.72 15.39 2.92
N TYR A 45 3.84 14.40 2.01
CA TYR A 45 5.06 14.18 1.25
C TYR A 45 5.35 15.32 0.25
N VAL A 46 4.35 15.88 -0.42
CA VAL A 46 4.55 17.03 -1.32
C VAL A 46 5.01 18.27 -0.53
N GLN A 47 4.50 18.46 0.69
CA GLN A 47 4.89 19.56 1.57
C GLN A 47 6.36 19.50 2.02
N PHE A 48 7.05 18.37 1.86
CA PHE A 48 8.50 18.31 2.02
C PHE A 48 9.23 19.29 1.09
N TRP A 49 8.83 19.37 -0.19
CA TRP A 49 9.41 20.30 -1.17
C TRP A 49 8.68 21.63 -1.22
N PHE A 50 7.39 21.64 -0.91
CA PHE A 50 6.55 22.84 -0.95
C PHE A 50 5.81 23.07 0.39
N PRO A 51 6.52 23.44 1.48
CA PRO A 51 5.93 23.52 2.82
C PRO A 51 4.80 24.55 2.94
N SER A 52 4.83 25.60 2.12
CA SER A 52 3.83 26.66 2.11
C SER A 52 2.55 26.31 1.35
N TRP A 53 2.52 25.19 0.62
CA TRP A 53 1.36 24.83 -0.18
C TRP A 53 0.24 24.26 0.70
N PRO A 54 -1.01 24.77 0.57
CA PRO A 54 -2.11 24.27 1.35
C PRO A 54 -2.42 22.80 1.05
N SER A 55 -2.61 21.99 2.10
CA SER A 55 -2.84 20.55 1.95
C SER A 55 -4.05 20.22 1.07
N TRP A 56 -5.16 20.95 1.24
CA TRP A 56 -6.38 20.73 0.45
C TRP A 56 -6.16 20.94 -1.05
N LEU A 57 -5.28 21.87 -1.43
CA LEU A 57 -5.00 22.16 -2.84
C LEU A 57 -4.21 21.01 -3.46
N ILE A 58 -3.19 20.51 -2.76
CA ILE A 58 -2.41 19.35 -3.19
C ILE A 58 -3.32 18.14 -3.37
N GLN A 59 -4.20 17.89 -2.39
CA GLN A 59 -5.15 16.76 -2.42
C GLN A 59 -6.09 16.85 -3.63
N ILE A 60 -6.74 17.99 -3.86
CA ILE A 60 -7.65 18.16 -5.00
C ILE A 60 -6.91 17.95 -6.33
N VAL A 61 -5.69 18.49 -6.46
CA VAL A 61 -4.89 18.34 -7.68
C VAL A 61 -4.53 16.87 -7.93
N PHE A 62 -4.01 16.16 -6.93
CA PHE A 62 -3.65 14.75 -7.07
C PHE A 62 -4.88 13.87 -7.35
N LEU A 63 -5.99 14.10 -6.65
CA LEU A 63 -7.24 13.39 -6.89
C LEU A 63 -7.71 13.58 -8.33
N THR A 64 -7.68 14.82 -8.82
CA THR A 64 -8.11 15.15 -10.18
C THR A 64 -7.21 14.48 -11.22
N ILE A 65 -5.89 14.55 -11.05
CA ILE A 65 -4.93 13.93 -11.97
C ILE A 65 -5.13 12.42 -12.02
N LEU A 66 -5.17 11.75 -10.87
CA LEU A 66 -5.33 10.30 -10.82
C LEU A 66 -6.71 9.86 -11.33
N ALA A 67 -7.77 10.61 -11.03
CA ALA A 67 -9.10 10.34 -11.57
C ALA A 67 -9.11 10.44 -13.10
N LEU A 68 -8.49 11.47 -13.69
CA LEU A 68 -8.38 11.62 -15.14
C LEU A 68 -7.58 10.46 -15.77
N VAL A 69 -6.48 10.03 -15.15
CA VAL A 69 -5.70 8.86 -15.59
C VAL A 69 -6.57 7.61 -15.62
N ASN A 70 -7.39 7.39 -14.59
CA ASN A 70 -8.32 6.25 -14.53
C ASN A 70 -9.41 6.31 -15.61
N LEU A 71 -9.85 7.51 -16.02
CA LEU A 71 -10.89 7.69 -17.04
C LEU A 71 -10.37 7.56 -18.49
N ILE A 72 -9.12 7.95 -18.75
CA ILE A 72 -8.59 8.06 -20.12
C ILE A 72 -8.09 6.71 -20.67
N ALA A 73 -7.57 5.81 -19.83
CA ALA A 73 -7.14 4.50 -20.33
C ALA A 73 -6.94 3.45 -19.22
N VAL A 74 -7.88 2.51 -19.11
CA VAL A 74 -7.70 1.24 -18.36
C VAL A 74 -6.43 0.51 -18.82
N LYS A 75 -6.00 0.71 -20.07
CA LYS A 75 -4.79 0.12 -20.64
C LYS A 75 -3.48 0.75 -20.12
N LEU A 76 -3.51 2.03 -19.71
CA LEU A 76 -2.35 2.74 -19.15
C LEU A 76 -2.16 2.45 -17.65
N PHE A 77 -3.21 2.02 -16.95
CA PHE A 77 -3.13 1.67 -15.53
C PHE A 77 -2.00 0.66 -15.25
N GLY A 78 -1.94 -0.43 -16.03
CA GLY A 78 -0.93 -1.48 -15.84
C GLY A 78 0.50 -1.01 -16.05
N GLU A 79 0.75 -0.10 -17.01
CA GLU A 79 2.09 0.45 -17.26
C GLU A 79 2.51 1.42 -16.15
N VAL A 80 1.61 2.30 -15.72
CA VAL A 80 1.87 3.25 -14.63
C VAL A 80 2.17 2.50 -13.33
N GLU A 81 1.35 1.50 -12.99
CA GLU A 81 1.58 0.66 -11.80
C GLU A 81 2.88 -0.13 -11.90
N PHE A 82 3.26 -0.62 -13.09
CA PHE A 82 4.55 -1.29 -13.28
C PHE A 82 5.72 -0.36 -12.94
N TRP A 83 5.71 0.88 -13.43
CA TRP A 83 6.76 1.86 -13.14
C TRP A 83 6.76 2.28 -11.66
N PHE A 84 5.60 2.53 -11.07
CA PHE A 84 5.49 2.84 -9.64
C PHE A 84 5.98 1.68 -8.76
N ALA A 85 5.65 0.43 -9.10
CA ALA A 85 6.16 -0.73 -8.40
C ALA A 85 7.69 -0.86 -8.52
N MET A 86 8.27 -0.55 -9.70
CA MET A 86 9.71 -0.61 -9.91
C MET A 86 10.47 0.34 -8.98
N VAL A 87 10.01 1.59 -8.83
CA VAL A 87 10.62 2.58 -7.93
C VAL A 87 10.69 2.04 -6.49
N LYS A 88 9.60 1.46 -6.00
CA LYS A 88 9.51 0.88 -4.65
C LYS A 88 10.46 -0.31 -4.46
N ILE A 89 10.45 -1.24 -5.42
CA ILE A 89 11.28 -2.45 -5.35
C ILE A 89 12.76 -2.07 -5.34
N VAL A 90 13.18 -1.15 -6.21
CA VAL A 90 14.58 -0.69 -6.26
C VAL A 90 14.99 -0.05 -4.94
N ALA A 91 14.14 0.79 -4.34
CA ALA A 91 14.44 1.42 -3.06
C ALA A 91 14.60 0.39 -1.91
N ILE A 92 13.73 -0.62 -1.86
CA ILE A 92 13.82 -1.69 -0.85
C ILE A 92 15.06 -2.56 -1.08
N LEU A 93 15.37 -2.92 -2.32
CA LEU A 93 16.57 -3.69 -2.63
C LEU A 93 17.84 -2.90 -2.30
N ALA A 94 17.87 -1.59 -2.56
CA ALA A 94 18.96 -0.70 -2.17
C ALA A 94 19.11 -0.65 -0.64
N MET A 95 18.00 -0.59 0.11
CA MET A 95 18.01 -0.63 1.59
C MET A 95 18.63 -1.94 2.10
N ILE A 96 18.20 -3.08 1.55
CA ILE A 96 18.71 -4.39 1.92
C ILE A 96 20.20 -4.51 1.59
N ALA A 97 20.60 -4.07 0.39
CA ALA A 97 22.00 -4.08 -0.03
C ALA A 97 22.88 -3.21 0.88
N THR A 98 22.42 -2.02 1.25
CA THR A 98 23.12 -1.13 2.21
C THR A 98 23.28 -1.81 3.57
N GLY A 99 22.21 -2.41 4.10
CA GLY A 99 22.28 -3.18 5.36
C GLY A 99 23.30 -4.31 5.32
N VAL A 100 23.25 -5.13 4.27
CA VAL A 100 24.22 -6.22 4.07
C VAL A 100 25.65 -5.67 3.99
N PHE A 101 25.88 -4.61 3.20
CA PHE A 101 27.19 -4.00 3.06
C PHE A 101 27.72 -3.49 4.41
N MET A 102 26.94 -2.70 5.14
CA MET A 102 27.35 -2.12 6.42
C MET A 102 27.67 -3.20 7.46
N VAL A 103 26.89 -4.27 7.52
CA VAL A 103 27.15 -5.41 8.41
C VAL A 103 28.43 -6.15 8.01
N LEU A 104 28.65 -6.41 6.72
CA LEU A 104 29.85 -7.13 6.24
C LEU A 104 31.13 -6.32 6.46
N THR A 105 31.06 -4.99 6.41
CA THR A 105 32.21 -4.12 6.66
C THR A 105 32.42 -3.80 8.14
N GLY A 106 31.49 -4.20 9.03
CA GLY A 106 31.50 -3.78 10.43
C GLY A 106 31.40 -2.26 10.59
N PHE A 107 30.55 -1.62 9.80
CA PHE A 107 30.46 -0.15 9.72
C PHE A 107 30.04 0.43 11.07
N GLU A 108 30.83 1.38 11.59
CA GLU A 108 30.53 2.08 12.84
C GLU A 108 29.48 3.17 12.62
N THR A 109 28.39 3.10 13.37
CA THR A 109 27.33 4.12 13.38
C THR A 109 27.31 4.85 14.73
N PRO A 110 26.59 5.98 14.87
CA PRO A 110 26.35 6.60 16.17
C PRO A 110 25.68 5.68 17.20
N TYR A 111 25.08 4.57 16.76
CA TYR A 111 24.41 3.58 17.59
C TYR A 111 25.27 2.32 17.86
N GLY A 112 26.53 2.33 17.41
CA GLY A 112 27.46 1.20 17.45
C GLY A 112 27.65 0.54 16.09
N ALA A 113 28.43 -0.54 16.06
CA ALA A 113 28.73 -1.28 14.85
C ALA A 113 27.47 -1.94 14.25
N ALA A 114 27.29 -1.82 12.94
CA ALA A 114 26.27 -2.54 12.21
C ALA A 114 26.51 -4.05 12.33
N SER A 115 25.54 -4.77 12.88
CA SER A 115 25.65 -6.19 13.19
C SER A 115 24.27 -6.84 13.31
N LEU A 116 24.15 -8.10 12.91
CA LEU A 116 22.95 -8.89 13.18
C LEU A 116 22.65 -9.04 14.68
N ALA A 117 23.66 -8.86 15.54
CA ALA A 117 23.48 -8.84 16.99
C ALA A 117 22.53 -7.70 17.43
N ASN A 118 22.45 -6.60 16.69
CA ASN A 118 21.57 -5.46 17.02
C ASN A 118 20.07 -5.83 17.00
N ILE A 119 19.70 -6.93 16.34
CA ILE A 119 18.33 -7.43 16.26
C ILE A 119 17.94 -8.17 17.54
N SER A 120 18.83 -9.03 18.06
CA SER A 120 18.53 -9.94 19.17
C SER A 120 19.09 -9.48 20.52
N ASN A 121 20.06 -8.56 20.51
CA ASN A 121 20.66 -8.08 21.75
C ASN A 121 19.59 -7.37 22.60
N GLN A 122 19.52 -7.76 23.88
CA GLN A 122 18.51 -7.30 24.84
C GLN A 122 17.05 -7.50 24.38
N PHE A 123 16.78 -8.48 23.51
CA PHE A 123 15.43 -8.74 23.02
C PHE A 123 14.45 -9.05 24.17
N SER A 124 13.30 -8.41 24.11
CA SER A 124 12.15 -8.69 24.96
C SER A 124 10.92 -8.79 24.07
N LEU A 125 10.06 -9.79 24.31
CA LEU A 125 8.83 -9.98 23.54
C LEU A 125 7.82 -8.84 23.76
N PHE A 126 7.78 -8.28 24.96
CA PHE A 126 6.81 -7.27 25.36
C PHE A 126 7.49 -6.09 26.08
N PRO A 127 8.41 -5.37 25.42
CA PRO A 127 9.19 -4.32 26.06
C PRO A 127 8.32 -3.13 26.48
N ASN A 128 7.22 -2.90 25.75
CA ASN A 128 6.23 -1.88 26.03
C ASN A 128 4.93 -2.47 26.62
N GLY A 129 4.94 -3.74 27.04
CA GLY A 129 3.77 -4.46 27.54
C GLY A 129 2.89 -5.12 26.46
N VAL A 130 2.07 -6.09 26.89
CA VAL A 130 1.25 -6.93 26.00
C VAL A 130 0.20 -6.13 25.25
N MET A 131 -0.40 -5.11 25.89
CA MET A 131 -1.41 -4.27 25.23
C MET A 131 -0.83 -3.51 24.03
N ASN A 132 0.36 -2.92 24.17
CA ASN A 132 1.03 -2.21 23.08
C ASN A 132 1.43 -3.15 21.95
N PHE A 133 1.81 -4.40 22.26
CA PHE A 133 2.02 -5.44 21.26
C PHE A 133 0.74 -5.75 20.48
N VAL A 134 -0.41 -5.88 21.16
CA VAL A 134 -1.71 -6.08 20.49
C VAL A 134 -2.10 -4.87 19.65
N MET A 135 -1.88 -3.64 20.14
CA MET A 135 -2.16 -2.40 19.39
C MET A 135 -1.27 -2.28 18.14
N ALA A 136 -0.02 -2.75 18.18
CA ALA A 136 0.87 -2.75 17.02
C ALA A 136 0.31 -3.54 15.83
N PHE A 137 -0.49 -4.59 16.08
CA PHE A 137 -1.13 -5.33 14.97
C PHE A 137 -2.01 -4.44 14.11
N GLN A 138 -2.66 -3.41 14.66
CA GLN A 138 -3.52 -2.53 13.86
C GLN A 138 -2.71 -1.80 12.78
N MET A 139 -1.55 -1.26 13.17
CA MET A 139 -0.62 -0.60 12.24
C MET A 139 -0.04 -1.59 11.23
N VAL A 140 0.29 -2.80 11.69
CA VAL A 140 0.79 -3.87 10.82
C VAL A 140 -0.29 -4.25 9.80
N PHE A 141 -1.52 -4.56 10.22
CA PHE A 141 -2.64 -4.90 9.35
C PHE A 141 -2.93 -3.80 8.34
N PHE A 142 -2.86 -2.53 8.75
CA PHE A 142 -3.02 -1.40 7.83
C PHE A 142 -2.01 -1.48 6.65
N ALA A 143 -0.77 -1.88 6.91
CA ALA A 143 0.26 -2.04 5.89
C ALA A 143 0.06 -3.26 4.95
N TYR A 144 -0.89 -4.16 5.25
CA TYR A 144 -1.26 -5.33 4.43
C TYR A 144 -2.63 -5.19 3.75
N LEU A 145 -3.34 -4.08 3.95
CA LEU A 145 -4.59 -3.81 3.24
C LEU A 145 -4.34 -3.76 1.73
N MET A 146 -5.40 -3.95 0.93
CA MET A 146 -5.36 -4.01 -0.54
C MET A 146 -4.68 -5.25 -1.14
N ILE A 147 -4.16 -6.20 -0.34
CA ILE A 147 -3.72 -7.49 -0.89
C ILE A 147 -4.88 -8.26 -1.56
N GLU A 148 -6.10 -8.03 -1.08
CA GLU A 148 -7.33 -8.58 -1.61
C GLU A 148 -7.73 -8.02 -2.99
N PHE A 149 -7.08 -6.94 -3.43
CA PHE A 149 -7.34 -6.29 -4.73
C PHE A 149 -7.08 -7.21 -5.93
N ILE A 150 -6.24 -8.25 -5.74
CA ILE A 150 -6.09 -9.32 -6.74
C ILE A 150 -7.42 -10.00 -7.08
N GLY A 151 -8.34 -10.09 -6.11
CA GLY A 151 -9.69 -10.61 -6.33
C GLY A 151 -10.49 -9.74 -7.29
N VAL A 152 -10.41 -8.42 -7.13
CA VAL A 152 -11.17 -7.43 -7.92
C VAL A 152 -10.72 -7.42 -9.40
N THR A 153 -9.44 -7.64 -9.67
CA THR A 153 -8.88 -7.65 -11.03
C THR A 153 -9.02 -9.00 -11.75
N THR A 154 -9.67 -9.99 -11.11
CA THR A 154 -9.87 -11.33 -11.68
C THR A 154 -10.60 -11.32 -13.03
N SER A 155 -11.64 -10.49 -13.17
CA SER A 155 -12.45 -10.38 -14.40
C SER A 155 -11.69 -9.76 -15.57
N GLU A 156 -10.66 -8.98 -15.29
CA GLU A 156 -9.85 -8.26 -16.29
C GLU A 156 -8.52 -8.97 -16.59
N THR A 157 -8.20 -10.02 -15.82
CA THR A 157 -6.97 -10.80 -15.98
C THR A 157 -7.11 -11.81 -17.12
N LYS A 158 -6.14 -11.81 -18.05
CA LYS A 158 -6.03 -12.87 -19.07
C LYS A 158 -5.65 -14.20 -18.41
N ASN A 159 -6.38 -15.28 -18.71
CA ASN A 159 -6.16 -16.63 -18.17
C ASN A 159 -6.16 -16.70 -16.61
N PRO A 160 -7.23 -16.25 -15.93
CA PRO A 160 -7.25 -16.09 -14.48
C PRO A 160 -7.02 -17.42 -13.73
N ARG A 161 -7.43 -18.55 -14.31
CA ARG A 161 -7.23 -19.90 -13.74
C ARG A 161 -5.74 -20.29 -13.58
N GLN A 162 -4.85 -19.72 -14.39
CA GLN A 162 -3.41 -19.99 -14.31
C GLN A 162 -2.68 -18.88 -13.55
N VAL A 163 -3.09 -17.62 -13.74
CA VAL A 163 -2.39 -16.45 -13.19
C VAL A 163 -2.71 -16.26 -11.71
N LEU A 164 -3.98 -16.36 -11.30
CA LEU A 164 -4.38 -16.08 -9.91
C LEU A 164 -3.73 -17.04 -8.90
N PRO A 165 -3.70 -18.38 -9.11
CA PRO A 165 -3.06 -19.26 -8.14
C PRO A 165 -1.56 -19.00 -7.97
N LYS A 166 -0.87 -18.55 -9.03
CA LYS A 166 0.55 -18.17 -8.96
C LYS A 166 0.70 -16.89 -8.13
N ALA A 167 -0.06 -15.86 -8.46
CA ALA A 167 0.01 -14.58 -7.77
C ALA A 167 -0.38 -14.69 -6.29
N VAL A 168 -1.41 -15.47 -5.93
CA VAL A 168 -1.79 -15.76 -4.54
C VAL A 168 -0.66 -16.43 -3.75
N LYS A 169 0.16 -17.28 -4.39
CA LYS A 169 1.32 -17.92 -3.75
C LYS A 169 2.52 -16.97 -3.65
N GLU A 170 2.74 -16.15 -4.66
CA GLU A 170 3.92 -15.29 -4.75
C GLU A 170 3.81 -14.01 -3.92
N ILE A 171 2.63 -13.39 -3.84
CA ILE A 171 2.46 -12.09 -3.16
C ILE A 171 2.87 -12.18 -1.68
N PRO A 172 2.38 -13.14 -0.86
CA PRO A 172 2.80 -13.23 0.54
C PRO A 172 4.30 -13.43 0.69
N LEU A 173 4.91 -14.27 -0.15
CA LEU A 173 6.35 -14.52 -0.11
C LEU A 173 7.15 -13.24 -0.41
N ARG A 174 6.72 -12.46 -1.41
CA ARG A 174 7.35 -11.18 -1.75
C ARG A 174 7.21 -10.17 -0.61
N ILE A 175 6.06 -10.11 0.06
CA ILE A 175 5.89 -9.20 1.20
C ILE A 175 6.82 -9.60 2.34
N VAL A 176 6.87 -10.88 2.71
CA VAL A 176 7.79 -11.37 3.74
C VAL A 176 9.24 -11.04 3.38
N PHE A 177 9.63 -11.25 2.12
CA PHE A 177 10.97 -10.94 1.65
C PHE A 177 11.30 -9.45 1.73
N PHE A 178 10.43 -8.59 1.20
CA PHE A 178 10.68 -7.14 1.13
C PHE A 178 10.54 -6.45 2.48
N TYR A 179 9.47 -6.73 3.24
CA TYR A 179 9.25 -6.12 4.55
C TYR A 179 10.21 -6.71 5.58
N GLY A 180 10.31 -8.03 5.64
CA GLY A 180 11.24 -8.71 6.54
C GLY A 180 12.69 -8.35 6.24
N GLY A 181 13.07 -8.36 4.95
CA GLY A 181 14.41 -7.96 4.52
C GLY A 181 14.75 -6.52 4.87
N ALA A 182 13.85 -5.57 4.61
CA ALA A 182 14.07 -4.16 4.97
C ALA A 182 14.18 -3.97 6.49
N LEU A 183 13.30 -4.61 7.27
CA LEU A 183 13.34 -4.54 8.73
C LEU A 183 14.64 -5.13 9.29
N LEU A 184 15.06 -6.29 8.80
CA LEU A 184 16.33 -6.91 9.19
C LEU A 184 17.52 -6.01 8.84
N ALA A 185 17.53 -5.41 7.66
CA ALA A 185 18.57 -4.47 7.24
C ALA A 185 18.63 -3.26 8.18
N ILE A 186 17.50 -2.60 8.43
CA ILE A 186 17.38 -1.44 9.33
C ILE A 186 17.83 -1.80 10.74
N MET A 187 17.28 -2.88 11.32
CA MET A 187 17.57 -3.31 12.69
C MET A 187 18.98 -3.86 12.88
N SER A 188 19.65 -4.30 11.80
CA SER A 188 21.06 -4.67 11.85
C SER A 188 21.98 -3.44 11.94
N ILE A 189 21.56 -2.30 11.41
CA ILE A 189 22.32 -1.04 11.46
C ILE A 189 22.01 -0.30 12.76
N ILE A 190 20.72 -0.12 13.07
CA ILE A 190 20.23 0.63 14.22
C ILE A 190 19.58 -0.34 15.19
N PRO A 191 20.07 -0.48 16.44
CA PRO A 191 19.44 -1.32 17.45
C PRO A 191 17.94 -1.00 17.59
N TRP A 192 17.12 -2.03 17.70
CA TRP A 192 15.66 -1.91 17.65
C TRP A 192 15.04 -0.98 18.71
N ARG A 193 15.77 -0.69 19.80
CA ARG A 193 15.34 0.24 20.88
C ARG A 193 15.63 1.70 20.57
N GLU A 194 16.56 1.98 19.66
CA GLU A 194 17.05 3.31 19.31
C GLU A 194 16.37 3.87 18.05
N LEU A 195 15.44 3.12 17.45
CA LEU A 195 14.64 3.58 16.32
C LEU A 195 13.68 4.67 16.80
N ALA A 196 14.00 5.92 16.48
CA ALA A 196 13.15 7.07 16.75
C ALA A 196 11.82 6.96 16.00
N SER A 197 10.73 7.43 16.62
CA SER A 197 9.39 7.42 16.01
C SER A 197 9.13 8.61 15.08
N SER A 198 9.96 9.66 15.14
CA SER A 198 9.75 10.92 14.41
C SER A 198 10.31 10.92 12.99
N ASP A 199 11.39 10.17 12.75
CA ASP A 199 12.10 10.17 11.46
C ASP A 199 11.89 8.85 10.73
N SER A 200 11.92 8.89 9.39
CA SER A 200 11.83 7.68 8.59
C SER A 200 13.11 6.85 8.74
N PRO A 201 13.04 5.59 9.21
CA PRO A 201 14.21 4.74 9.33
C PRO A 201 14.94 4.52 7.99
N PHE A 202 14.19 4.59 6.88
CA PHE A 202 14.79 4.50 5.55
C PHE A 202 15.70 5.70 5.25
N VAL A 203 15.28 6.90 5.62
CA VAL A 203 16.09 8.11 5.48
C VAL A 203 17.33 8.00 6.33
N THR A 204 17.17 7.68 7.62
CA THR A 204 18.28 7.57 8.57
C THR A 204 19.36 6.60 8.08
N VAL A 205 18.99 5.40 7.61
CA VAL A 205 19.96 4.43 7.12
C VAL A 205 20.73 4.95 5.90
N PHE A 206 20.06 5.57 4.92
CA PHE A 206 20.75 6.10 3.75
C PHE A 206 21.61 7.33 4.06
N GLU A 207 21.22 8.15 5.04
CA GLU A 207 22.06 9.24 5.55
C GLU A 207 23.32 8.71 6.25
N LEU A 208 23.19 7.66 7.07
CA LEU A 208 24.33 6.98 7.70
C LEU A 208 25.28 6.37 6.65
N ALA A 209 24.74 5.89 5.53
CA ALA A 209 25.52 5.43 4.38
C ALA A 209 26.17 6.57 3.55
N GLY A 210 25.95 7.84 3.92
CA GLY A 210 26.55 9.02 3.30
C GLY A 210 25.73 9.67 2.18
N ILE A 211 24.49 9.23 1.95
CA ILE A 211 23.61 9.81 0.92
C ILE A 211 22.97 11.10 1.45
N LYS A 212 23.60 12.24 1.16
CA LYS A 212 23.16 13.58 1.64
C LYS A 212 21.75 14.00 1.22
N TRP A 213 21.21 13.38 0.17
CA TRP A 213 19.88 13.66 -0.38
C TRP A 213 18.87 12.53 -0.08
N ALA A 214 19.19 11.64 0.86
CA ALA A 214 18.37 10.49 1.25
C ALA A 214 16.94 10.90 1.65
N ALA A 215 16.80 11.98 2.42
CA ALA A 215 15.48 12.51 2.79
C ALA A 215 14.61 12.77 1.54
N ALA A 216 15.15 13.49 0.55
CA ALA A 216 14.44 13.77 -0.70
C ALA A 216 14.17 12.50 -1.52
N LEU A 217 15.13 11.57 -1.59
CA LEU A 217 14.98 10.28 -2.29
C LEU A 217 13.80 9.48 -1.73
N ILE A 218 13.83 9.23 -0.43
CA ILE A 218 12.84 8.38 0.23
C ILE A 218 11.49 9.07 0.21
N ASN A 219 11.45 10.38 0.43
CA ASN A 219 10.21 11.15 0.31
C ASN A 219 9.60 11.03 -1.10
N PHE A 220 10.42 11.01 -2.15
CA PHE A 220 9.96 10.74 -3.52
C PHE A 220 9.45 9.30 -3.69
N VAL A 221 10.17 8.31 -3.18
CA VAL A 221 9.74 6.90 -3.23
C VAL A 221 8.40 6.71 -2.53
N VAL A 222 8.22 7.21 -1.31
CA VAL A 222 6.95 7.07 -0.57
C VAL A 222 5.82 7.87 -1.19
N LEU A 223 6.10 9.02 -1.82
CA LEU A 223 5.11 9.76 -2.61
C LEU A 223 4.60 8.93 -3.79
N THR A 224 5.51 8.30 -4.55
CA THR A 224 5.10 7.40 -5.65
C THR A 224 4.36 6.16 -5.15
N SER A 225 4.71 5.66 -3.96
CA SER A 225 4.01 4.57 -3.30
C SER A 225 2.57 4.93 -2.95
N ALA A 226 2.37 6.07 -2.29
CA ALA A 226 1.05 6.56 -1.90
C ALA A 226 0.18 6.92 -3.13
N ALA A 227 0.78 7.51 -4.17
CA ALA A 227 0.08 7.79 -5.42
C ALA A 227 -0.41 6.51 -6.12
N SER A 228 0.41 5.44 -6.14
CA SER A 228 0.05 4.11 -6.65
C SER A 228 -1.06 3.45 -5.83
N ALA A 229 -0.99 3.53 -4.49
CA ALA A 229 -2.03 3.02 -3.61
C ALA A 229 -3.37 3.76 -3.80
N LEU A 230 -3.33 5.10 -3.88
CA LEU A 230 -4.50 5.92 -4.16
C LEU A 230 -5.08 5.62 -5.56
N ASN A 231 -4.24 5.45 -6.57
CA ASN A 231 -4.66 5.10 -7.92
C ASN A 231 -5.41 3.74 -7.94
N SER A 232 -4.88 2.73 -7.26
CA SER A 232 -5.55 1.42 -7.10
C SER A 232 -6.87 1.54 -6.33
N THR A 233 -6.91 2.39 -5.31
CA THR A 233 -8.12 2.67 -4.52
C THR A 233 -9.20 3.32 -5.39
N LEU A 234 -8.86 4.33 -6.19
CA LEU A 234 -9.77 5.00 -7.12
C LEU A 234 -10.31 4.01 -8.17
N TYR A 235 -9.41 3.20 -8.75
CA TYR A 235 -9.76 2.15 -9.68
C TYR A 235 -10.76 1.14 -9.09
N SER A 236 -10.57 0.73 -7.83
CA SER A 236 -11.43 -0.23 -7.15
C SER A 236 -12.78 0.37 -6.75
N THR A 237 -12.79 1.63 -6.32
CA THR A 237 -13.98 2.30 -5.76
C THR A 237 -15.10 2.39 -6.77
N GLY A 238 -14.80 2.76 -8.02
CA GLY A 238 -15.80 2.82 -9.10
C GLY A 238 -16.43 1.45 -9.39
N ARG A 239 -15.60 0.39 -9.43
CA ARG A 239 -16.04 -0.98 -9.67
C ARG A 239 -16.91 -1.52 -8.54
N HIS A 240 -16.55 -1.25 -7.29
CA HIS A 240 -17.38 -1.64 -6.15
C HIS A 240 -18.69 -0.86 -6.15
N LEU A 241 -18.69 0.43 -6.46
CA LEU A 241 -19.91 1.22 -6.55
C LEU A 241 -20.85 0.71 -7.66
N TYR A 242 -20.28 0.32 -8.80
CA TYR A 242 -21.02 -0.33 -9.88
C TYR A 242 -21.65 -1.67 -9.49
N GLN A 243 -20.88 -2.50 -8.77
CA GLN A 243 -21.40 -3.77 -8.21
C GLN A 243 -22.53 -3.52 -7.21
N ILE A 244 -22.38 -2.56 -6.29
CA ILE A 244 -23.44 -2.16 -5.35
C ILE A 244 -24.71 -1.76 -6.11
N ALA A 245 -24.57 -0.97 -7.18
CA ALA A 245 -25.71 -0.49 -7.96
C ALA A 245 -26.47 -1.62 -8.67
N HIS A 246 -25.79 -2.68 -9.10
CA HIS A 246 -26.40 -3.88 -9.68
C HIS A 246 -27.02 -4.80 -8.63
N ASP A 247 -26.32 -5.06 -7.52
CA ASP A 247 -26.75 -5.99 -6.48
C ASP A 247 -27.87 -5.40 -5.60
N SER A 248 -27.95 -4.08 -5.51
CA SER A 248 -28.92 -3.37 -4.67
C SER A 248 -29.41 -2.07 -5.32
N PRO A 249 -30.18 -2.19 -6.42
CA PRO A 249 -30.65 -1.03 -7.18
C PRO A 249 -31.57 -0.18 -6.31
N ASN A 250 -31.16 1.07 -6.09
CA ASN A 250 -31.98 2.06 -5.41
C ASN A 250 -32.09 3.34 -6.26
N ARG A 251 -33.05 4.22 -5.93
CA ARG A 251 -33.30 5.44 -6.70
C ARG A 251 -32.09 6.38 -6.74
N PHE A 252 -31.28 6.41 -5.68
CA PHE A 252 -30.10 7.26 -5.58
C PHE A 252 -28.97 6.80 -6.53
N LEU A 253 -28.62 5.51 -6.50
CA LEU A 253 -27.57 4.92 -7.34
C LEU A 253 -27.92 5.02 -8.83
N LYS A 254 -29.20 4.85 -9.19
CA LYS A 254 -29.68 5.09 -10.56
C LYS A 254 -29.60 6.57 -10.96
N ALA A 255 -29.89 7.48 -10.04
CA ALA A 255 -29.82 8.92 -10.31
C ALA A 255 -28.38 9.38 -10.61
N ILE A 256 -27.38 8.80 -9.93
CA ILE A 256 -25.96 9.07 -10.20
C ILE A 256 -25.37 8.19 -11.30
N LYS A 257 -26.17 7.35 -11.96
CA LYS A 257 -25.77 6.41 -13.03
C LYS A 257 -24.65 5.44 -12.63
N ALA A 258 -24.60 5.06 -11.35
CA ALA A 258 -23.59 4.14 -10.84
C ALA A 258 -23.68 2.74 -11.46
N ASP A 259 -24.80 2.37 -12.09
CA ASP A 259 -25.04 1.09 -12.76
C ASP A 259 -24.66 1.08 -14.25
N THR A 260 -24.03 2.15 -14.76
CA THR A 260 -23.72 2.29 -16.19
C THR A 260 -22.22 2.20 -16.45
N LEU A 261 -21.85 1.66 -17.63
CA LEU A 261 -20.47 1.65 -18.11
C LEU A 261 -20.28 2.77 -19.14
N SER A 262 -19.11 3.40 -19.12
CA SER A 262 -18.68 4.35 -20.15
C SER A 262 -18.40 3.64 -21.48
N ARG A 263 -18.24 4.41 -22.58
CA ARG A 263 -17.84 3.88 -23.90
C ARG A 263 -16.52 3.11 -23.90
N HIS A 264 -15.69 3.28 -22.87
CA HIS A 264 -14.41 2.59 -22.69
C HIS A 264 -14.49 1.44 -21.66
N ASN A 265 -15.69 0.96 -21.32
CA ASN A 265 -15.94 -0.08 -20.31
C ASN A 265 -15.42 0.29 -18.89
N VAL A 266 -15.42 1.59 -18.58
CA VAL A 266 -15.11 2.09 -17.23
C VAL A 266 -16.44 2.28 -16.49
N PRO A 267 -16.66 1.63 -15.35
CA PRO A 267 -17.80 1.89 -14.48
C PRO A 267 -17.77 3.28 -13.83
#